data_AF-I0WTM8-F1
#
_entry.id   AF-I0WTM8-F1
#
_cell.length_a   1.000
_cell.length_b   1.000
_cell.length_c   1.000
_cell.angle_alpha   90.00
_cell.angle_beta   90.00
_cell.angle_gamma   90.00
#
_symmetry.space_group_name_H-M   'P 1'
#
loop_
_entity.id
_entity.type
_entity.pdbx_description
1 polymer ?
#
loop_
_entity_poly.entity_id
_entity_poly.type
_entity_poly.pdbx_seq_one_letter_code
_entity_poly.pdbx_strand_id
1 'polypeptide(L)'
;MQRSAMFVDGSVHKMDRRRLFTAVVALTALMSGCSLVRGPAPDRDPAEIVDAAVCRMPQGSELLGLTPPTELMPAPAPRSGTVPSDFEPVAAITCDEWLANSVAADLTGSFAEHRWEGDFAAAIDKLNAPSEGQRLDQNSCGTASLAPIPDLWLIDAHGRALRPSYPVDDCGFLKIGGLREIEKLVQVDRIEHYVRHTPDSLQQLMGCSPRRVTPEIGSQRLVAEQYWVGSAVCRYTTDPDGSITFTGAEELQDSLGQTFFSLPPATECSSVASRTAGTTVTLAGPEDVEPLPVLVEIDGCRRVLIEEHIALQASEDVLAQVS
;
A
#
# COMPACT_ATOMS: atom_id res chain seq x y z
N MET A 1 43.08 79.48 -22.34
CA MET A 1 43.06 78.05 -21.94
C MET A 1 41.67 77.50 -22.20
N GLN A 2 41.61 76.47 -23.05
CA GLN A 2 40.39 75.89 -23.65
C GLN A 2 39.39 75.34 -22.62
N ARG A 3 38.11 75.60 -22.85
CA ARG A 3 36.98 74.78 -22.38
C ARG A 3 36.31 74.17 -23.60
N SER A 4 36.55 72.88 -23.84
CA SER A 4 35.88 72.10 -24.88
C SER A 4 34.55 71.59 -24.34
N ALA A 5 33.46 71.95 -25.01
CA ALA A 5 32.14 71.37 -24.84
C ALA A 5 32.07 70.03 -25.59
N MET A 6 31.64 68.97 -24.91
CA MET A 6 31.40 67.64 -25.49
C MET A 6 29.90 67.55 -25.83
N PHE A 7 29.59 67.55 -27.13
CA PHE A 7 28.26 67.25 -27.66
C PHE A 7 27.98 65.75 -27.48
N VAL A 8 26.88 65.41 -26.81
CA VAL A 8 26.30 64.06 -26.80
C VAL A 8 25.28 64.01 -27.94
N ASP A 9 25.62 63.27 -29.00
CA ASP A 9 24.75 63.05 -30.15
C ASP A 9 23.75 61.93 -29.85
N GLY A 10 22.48 62.31 -29.71
CA GLY A 10 21.36 61.39 -29.49
C GLY A 10 20.89 60.79 -30.80
N SER A 11 21.53 59.70 -31.24
CA SER A 11 21.03 58.88 -32.34
C SER A 11 19.93 57.95 -31.86
N VAL A 12 18.69 58.43 -31.88
CA VAL A 12 17.48 57.58 -31.83
C VAL A 12 17.39 56.84 -33.16
N HIS A 13 17.89 55.60 -33.19
CA HIS A 13 17.67 54.71 -34.32
C HIS A 13 16.17 54.50 -34.50
N LYS A 14 15.61 55.12 -35.55
CA LYS A 14 14.24 54.95 -36.02
C LYS A 14 14.12 53.52 -36.56
N MET A 15 13.92 52.58 -35.65
CA MET A 15 13.75 51.17 -35.97
C MET A 15 12.43 51.00 -36.70
N ASP A 16 12.52 50.64 -37.97
CA ASP A 16 11.39 50.44 -38.87
C ASP A 16 10.36 49.49 -38.23
N ARG A 17 9.12 49.95 -38.08
CA ARG A 17 8.02 49.17 -37.44
C ARG A 17 7.84 47.79 -38.07
N ARG A 18 8.18 47.63 -39.36
CA ARG A 18 8.21 46.33 -40.04
C ARG A 18 9.30 45.41 -39.49
N ARG A 19 10.51 45.92 -39.24
CA ARG A 19 11.62 45.13 -38.67
C ARG A 19 11.36 44.76 -37.20
N LEU A 20 10.67 45.63 -36.46
CA LEU A 20 10.23 45.33 -35.09
C LEU A 20 9.20 44.19 -35.06
N PHE A 21 8.22 44.21 -35.98
CA PHE A 21 7.19 43.17 -36.08
C PHE A 21 7.77 41.80 -36.48
N THR A 22 8.69 41.77 -37.46
CA THR A 22 9.31 40.50 -37.88
C THR A 22 10.19 39.90 -36.78
N ALA A 23 10.91 40.74 -36.02
CA ALA A 23 11.72 40.28 -34.90
C ALA A 23 10.86 39.73 -33.75
N VAL A 24 9.72 40.37 -33.44
CA VAL A 24 8.79 39.88 -32.40
C VAL A 24 8.14 38.56 -32.81
N VAL A 25 7.68 38.41 -34.07
CA VAL A 25 7.08 37.15 -34.56
C VAL A 25 8.08 36.00 -34.55
N ALA A 26 9.33 36.25 -34.96
CA ALA A 26 10.41 35.26 -34.91
C ALA A 26 10.76 34.87 -33.46
N LEU A 27 10.77 35.83 -32.53
CA LEU A 27 11.05 35.57 -31.12
C LEU A 27 9.90 34.80 -30.44
N THR A 28 8.64 35.10 -30.77
CA THR A 28 7.49 34.30 -30.29
C THR A 28 7.49 32.89 -30.87
N ALA A 29 7.91 32.69 -32.13
CA ALA A 29 8.02 31.37 -32.75
C ALA A 29 9.14 30.52 -32.12
N LEU A 30 10.25 31.16 -31.72
CA LEU A 30 11.36 30.50 -31.01
C LEU A 30 11.01 30.18 -29.54
N MET A 31 10.22 31.01 -28.88
CA MET A 31 9.76 30.77 -27.50
C MET A 31 8.57 29.80 -27.41
N SER A 32 7.79 29.62 -28.49
CA SER A 32 6.78 28.56 -28.59
C SER A 32 7.36 27.17 -28.90
N GLY A 33 8.68 27.06 -29.11
CA GLY A 33 9.39 25.82 -29.38
C GLY A 33 9.87 25.07 -28.13
N CYS A 34 9.69 25.62 -26.93
CA CYS A 34 9.89 24.90 -25.67
C CYS A 34 8.66 24.06 -25.28
N SER A 35 7.89 23.59 -26.26
CA SER A 35 7.03 22.43 -26.08
C SER A 35 7.95 21.29 -25.69
N LEU A 36 7.91 20.91 -24.41
CA LEU A 36 8.60 19.76 -23.83
C LEU A 36 8.68 18.64 -24.87
N VAL A 37 9.88 18.40 -25.41
CA VAL A 37 10.09 17.33 -26.39
C VAL A 37 9.85 16.04 -25.62
N ARG A 38 8.68 15.44 -25.84
CA ARG A 38 8.31 14.14 -25.31
C ARG A 38 8.69 13.09 -26.34
N GLY A 39 9.23 11.97 -25.86
CA GLY A 39 9.36 10.75 -26.64
C GLY A 39 7.98 10.22 -27.06
N PRO A 40 7.94 9.16 -27.89
CA PRO A 40 6.67 8.54 -28.26
C PRO A 40 5.95 8.00 -27.01
N ALA A 41 4.62 8.10 -27.02
CA ALA A 41 3.80 7.42 -26.02
C ALA A 41 3.87 5.91 -26.25
N PRO A 42 3.86 5.09 -25.18
CA PRO A 42 3.75 3.65 -25.35
C PRO A 42 2.38 3.31 -25.94
N ASP A 43 2.40 2.52 -27.01
CA ASP A 43 1.18 1.95 -27.58
C ASP A 43 0.63 0.85 -26.68
N ARG A 44 -0.69 0.66 -26.69
CA ARG A 44 -1.38 -0.31 -25.85
C ARG A 44 -2.39 -1.08 -26.69
N ASP A 45 -2.00 -2.31 -27.05
CA ASP A 45 -2.87 -3.23 -27.77
C ASP A 45 -4.19 -3.46 -27.01
N PRO A 46 -5.28 -3.84 -27.71
CA PRO A 46 -6.50 -4.29 -27.06
C PRO A 46 -6.25 -5.49 -26.13
N ALA A 47 -6.93 -5.47 -24.99
CA ALA A 47 -6.91 -6.53 -24.00
C ALA A 47 -7.48 -7.83 -24.56
N GLU A 48 -6.92 -8.95 -24.11
CA GLU A 48 -7.44 -10.27 -24.42
C GLU A 48 -8.72 -10.55 -23.61
N ILE A 49 -9.75 -11.05 -24.30
CA ILE A 49 -11.03 -11.45 -23.70
C ILE A 49 -10.99 -12.94 -23.38
N VAL A 50 -11.40 -13.30 -22.17
CA VAL A 50 -11.47 -14.67 -21.65
C VAL A 50 -12.88 -14.98 -21.14
N ASP A 51 -13.13 -16.25 -20.81
CA ASP A 51 -14.47 -16.73 -20.45
C ASP A 51 -14.91 -16.35 -19.03
N ALA A 52 -13.98 -15.98 -18.14
CA ALA A 52 -14.30 -15.59 -16.77
C ALA A 52 -13.22 -14.70 -16.14
N ALA A 53 -13.66 -13.82 -15.23
CA ALA A 53 -12.78 -13.11 -14.31
C ALA A 53 -12.41 -14.03 -13.14
N VAL A 54 -11.16 -13.97 -12.70
CA VAL A 54 -10.68 -14.69 -11.51
C VAL A 54 -9.83 -13.74 -10.71
N CYS A 55 -10.15 -13.57 -9.43
CA CYS A 55 -9.35 -12.72 -8.57
C CYS A 55 -7.92 -13.24 -8.42
N ARG A 56 -6.96 -12.32 -8.52
CA ARG A 56 -5.58 -12.59 -8.15
C ARG A 56 -5.43 -12.59 -6.63
N MET A 57 -4.52 -13.41 -6.13
CA MET A 57 -4.05 -13.32 -4.74
C MET A 57 -3.48 -11.93 -4.42
N PRO A 58 -3.65 -11.43 -3.18
CA PRO A 58 -3.04 -10.18 -2.74
C PRO A 58 -1.53 -10.17 -2.92
N GLN A 59 -0.96 -8.98 -3.14
CA GLN A 59 0.47 -8.82 -3.40
C GLN A 59 1.30 -9.35 -2.22
N GLY A 60 2.36 -10.11 -2.53
CA GLY A 60 3.26 -10.65 -1.52
C GLY A 60 2.82 -11.99 -0.91
N SER A 61 1.61 -12.47 -1.23
CA SER A 61 1.12 -13.78 -0.79
C SER A 61 2.05 -14.92 -1.22
N GLU A 62 2.65 -14.84 -2.41
CA GLU A 62 3.61 -15.84 -2.90
C GLU A 62 4.92 -15.82 -2.11
N LEU A 63 5.36 -14.65 -1.64
CA LEU A 63 6.56 -14.51 -0.80
C LEU A 63 6.35 -15.11 0.60
N LEU A 64 5.09 -15.10 1.06
CA LEU A 64 4.65 -15.77 2.30
C LEU A 64 4.40 -17.28 2.10
N GLY A 65 4.55 -17.80 0.88
CA GLY A 65 4.28 -19.21 0.56
C GLY A 65 2.80 -19.61 0.64
N LEU A 66 1.88 -18.64 0.54
CA LEU A 66 0.44 -18.93 0.55
C LEU A 66 0.01 -19.55 -0.77
N THR A 67 -0.86 -20.56 -0.67
CA THR A 67 -1.47 -21.18 -1.85
C THR A 67 -2.82 -20.52 -2.15
N PRO A 68 -3.14 -20.23 -3.41
CA PRO A 68 -4.46 -19.75 -3.76
C PRO A 68 -5.58 -20.73 -3.35
N PRO A 69 -6.77 -20.23 -3.00
CA PRO A 69 -7.97 -21.05 -2.86
C PRO A 69 -8.26 -21.85 -4.15
N THR A 70 -8.85 -23.02 -4.02
CA THR A 70 -9.04 -23.95 -5.17
C THR A 70 -9.97 -23.36 -6.23
N GLU A 71 -10.96 -22.58 -5.80
CA GLU A 71 -11.92 -21.85 -6.62
C GLU A 71 -11.27 -20.76 -7.50
N LEU A 72 -10.05 -20.30 -7.14
CA LEU A 72 -9.28 -19.34 -7.94
C LEU A 72 -8.26 -20.02 -8.86
N MET A 73 -8.30 -21.36 -8.99
CA MET A 73 -7.33 -22.13 -9.77
C MET A 73 -7.97 -22.91 -10.93
N PRO A 74 -7.33 -22.95 -12.13
CA PRO A 74 -6.18 -22.13 -12.52
C PRO A 74 -6.59 -20.68 -12.82
N ALA A 75 -5.78 -19.72 -12.38
CA ALA A 75 -6.02 -18.32 -12.70
C ALA A 75 -5.63 -18.03 -14.16
N PRO A 76 -6.54 -17.51 -15.01
CA PRO A 76 -6.20 -17.05 -16.34
C PRO A 76 -5.25 -15.84 -16.26
N ALA A 77 -4.26 -15.80 -17.14
CA ALA A 77 -3.32 -14.69 -17.25
C ALA A 77 -3.42 -14.01 -18.64
N PRO A 78 -4.59 -13.47 -19.01
CA PRO A 78 -4.77 -12.83 -20.30
C PRO A 78 -3.89 -11.59 -20.40
N ARG A 79 -3.50 -11.26 -21.63
CA ARG A 79 -2.76 -10.03 -21.89
C ARG A 79 -3.64 -8.81 -21.59
N SER A 80 -3.19 -7.97 -20.66
CA SER A 80 -3.83 -6.69 -20.37
C SER A 80 -3.65 -5.69 -21.52
N GLY A 81 -4.61 -4.78 -21.69
CA GLY A 81 -4.62 -3.85 -22.82
C GLY A 81 -5.68 -2.77 -22.74
N THR A 82 -5.97 -2.10 -23.85
CA THR A 82 -7.14 -1.20 -23.96
C THR A 82 -8.43 -2.01 -24.02
N VAL A 83 -9.55 -1.44 -23.58
CA VAL A 83 -10.86 -2.05 -23.71
C VAL A 83 -11.29 -2.00 -25.18
N PRO A 84 -11.53 -3.14 -25.85
CA PRO A 84 -12.00 -3.17 -27.24
C PRO A 84 -13.30 -2.39 -27.41
N SER A 85 -13.49 -1.72 -28.56
CA SER A 85 -14.67 -0.89 -28.82
C SER A 85 -15.99 -1.67 -28.88
N ASP A 86 -15.92 -2.97 -29.11
CA ASP A 86 -17.04 -3.91 -29.16
C ASP A 86 -17.27 -4.65 -27.82
N PHE A 87 -16.48 -4.34 -26.79
CA PHE A 87 -16.66 -4.88 -25.44
C PHE A 87 -17.43 -3.86 -24.58
N GLU A 88 -18.68 -4.19 -24.24
CA GLU A 88 -19.54 -3.34 -23.41
C GLU A 88 -19.63 -3.94 -21.99
N PRO A 89 -18.91 -3.38 -21.00
CA PRO A 89 -18.94 -3.90 -19.65
C PRO A 89 -20.26 -3.56 -18.96
N VAL A 90 -20.83 -4.56 -18.30
CA VAL A 90 -22.01 -4.40 -17.44
C VAL A 90 -21.65 -4.55 -15.95
N ALA A 91 -20.46 -5.09 -15.67
CA ALA A 91 -19.92 -5.19 -14.33
C ALA A 91 -18.40 -5.09 -14.34
N ALA A 92 -17.83 -4.84 -13.17
CA ALA A 92 -16.40 -4.96 -12.92
C ALA A 92 -16.16 -5.70 -11.61
N ILE A 93 -14.99 -6.30 -11.50
CA ILE A 93 -14.50 -6.89 -10.26
C ILE A 93 -13.18 -6.23 -9.87
N THR A 94 -13.04 -5.88 -8.60
CA THR A 94 -11.75 -5.54 -7.99
C THR A 94 -11.41 -6.50 -6.87
N CYS A 95 -10.14 -6.87 -6.74
CA CYS A 95 -9.65 -7.75 -5.67
C CYS A 95 -8.76 -6.94 -4.72
N ASP A 96 -8.91 -7.16 -3.42
CA ASP A 96 -8.10 -6.48 -2.40
C ASP A 96 -6.60 -6.63 -2.69
N GLU A 97 -5.89 -5.53 -2.54
CA GLU A 97 -4.44 -5.44 -2.75
C GLU A 97 -3.65 -6.24 -1.71
N TRP A 98 -4.22 -6.33 -0.51
CA TRP A 98 -3.64 -6.92 0.69
C TRP A 98 -4.59 -7.95 1.30
N LEU A 99 -4.04 -8.86 2.10
CA LEU A 99 -4.86 -9.67 2.99
C LEU A 99 -5.54 -8.77 4.02
N ALA A 100 -6.70 -9.21 4.51
CA ALA A 100 -7.35 -8.61 5.66
C ALA A 100 -6.36 -8.55 6.83
N ASN A 101 -6.51 -7.51 7.63
CA ASN A 101 -5.63 -7.21 8.77
C ASN A 101 -5.80 -8.19 9.94
N SER A 102 -6.45 -9.33 9.75
CA SER A 102 -6.74 -10.30 10.81
C SER A 102 -6.59 -11.74 10.32
N VAL A 103 -6.11 -12.60 11.20
CA VAL A 103 -6.01 -14.05 10.98
C VAL A 103 -6.74 -14.77 12.12
N ALA A 104 -7.62 -15.70 11.77
CA ALA A 104 -8.39 -16.48 12.72
C ALA A 104 -7.54 -17.52 13.48
N ALA A 105 -8.11 -18.08 14.56
CA ALA A 105 -7.45 -19.06 15.42
C ALA A 105 -6.94 -20.33 14.71
N ASP A 106 -7.57 -20.70 13.58
CA ASP A 106 -7.21 -21.86 12.76
C ASP A 106 -6.16 -21.53 11.67
N LEU A 107 -5.60 -20.31 11.72
CA LEU A 107 -4.66 -19.72 10.76
C LEU A 107 -5.28 -19.36 9.42
N THR A 108 -6.59 -19.08 9.40
CA THR A 108 -7.28 -18.61 8.20
C THR A 108 -7.24 -17.08 8.11
N GLY A 109 -6.63 -16.55 7.05
CA GLY A 109 -6.73 -15.16 6.63
C GLY A 109 -7.76 -15.02 5.51
N SER A 110 -8.08 -13.78 5.14
CA SER A 110 -9.01 -13.53 4.03
C SER A 110 -8.58 -12.35 3.19
N PHE A 111 -9.18 -12.21 2.01
CA PHE A 111 -9.19 -11.01 1.19
C PHE A 111 -10.50 -10.98 0.41
N ALA A 112 -10.91 -9.82 -0.10
CA ALA A 112 -12.20 -9.71 -0.75
C ALA A 112 -12.12 -9.40 -2.25
N GLU A 113 -13.16 -9.90 -2.90
CA GLU A 113 -13.56 -9.57 -4.24
C GLU A 113 -14.78 -8.66 -4.18
N HIS A 114 -14.74 -7.55 -4.91
CA HIS A 114 -15.79 -6.54 -4.94
C HIS A 114 -16.39 -6.49 -6.33
N ARG A 115 -17.72 -6.56 -6.42
CA ARG A 115 -18.45 -6.44 -7.68
C ARG A 115 -19.10 -5.07 -7.81
N TRP A 116 -18.82 -4.41 -8.91
CA TRP A 116 -19.28 -3.06 -9.22
C TRP A 116 -20.21 -3.08 -10.43
N GLU A 117 -21.34 -2.37 -10.35
CA GLU A 117 -22.28 -2.20 -11.46
C GLU A 117 -22.75 -0.75 -11.58
N GLY A 118 -23.03 -0.32 -12.81
CA GLY A 118 -23.45 1.04 -13.12
C GLY A 118 -23.04 1.49 -14.52
N ASP A 119 -22.91 2.80 -14.70
CA ASP A 119 -22.46 3.40 -15.96
C ASP A 119 -20.92 3.42 -16.03
N PHE A 120 -20.37 2.57 -16.90
CA PHE A 120 -18.92 2.43 -17.09
C PHE A 120 -18.32 3.48 -18.03
N ALA A 121 -19.11 4.34 -18.70
CA ALA A 121 -18.60 5.23 -19.76
C ALA A 121 -17.38 6.07 -19.32
N ALA A 122 -17.47 6.72 -18.16
CA ALA A 122 -16.37 7.53 -17.63
C ALA A 122 -15.12 6.71 -17.27
N ALA A 123 -15.30 5.46 -16.81
CA ALA A 123 -14.18 4.56 -16.52
C ALA A 123 -13.49 4.12 -17.81
N ILE A 124 -14.25 3.72 -18.83
CA ILE A 124 -13.73 3.26 -20.12
C ILE A 124 -13.00 4.38 -20.86
N ASP A 125 -13.55 5.60 -20.87
CA ASP A 125 -12.87 6.77 -21.43
C ASP A 125 -11.48 6.98 -20.82
N LYS A 126 -11.35 6.78 -19.50
CA LYS A 126 -10.07 6.94 -18.80
C LYS A 126 -9.13 5.74 -19.00
N LEU A 127 -9.65 4.52 -19.01
CA LEU A 127 -8.84 3.31 -19.28
C LEU A 127 -8.30 3.31 -20.71
N ASN A 128 -9.06 3.82 -21.68
CA ASN A 128 -8.70 3.90 -23.09
C ASN A 128 -8.02 5.22 -23.49
N ALA A 129 -7.88 6.19 -22.57
CA ALA A 129 -7.14 7.41 -22.84
C ALA A 129 -5.72 7.09 -23.31
N PRO A 130 -5.13 7.90 -24.20
CA PRO A 130 -3.75 7.67 -24.63
C PRO A 130 -2.79 7.82 -23.45
N SER A 131 -1.74 6.98 -23.44
CA SER A 131 -0.57 7.23 -22.60
C SER A 131 0.12 8.51 -23.08
N GLU A 132 0.83 9.18 -22.17
CA GLU A 132 1.67 10.31 -22.55
C GLU A 132 3.03 9.85 -23.05
N GLY A 133 3.64 10.70 -23.88
CA GLY A 133 5.00 10.51 -24.34
C GLY A 133 6.00 10.69 -23.20
N GLN A 134 7.04 9.86 -23.18
CA GLN A 134 8.02 9.89 -22.10
C GLN A 134 8.82 11.20 -22.11
N ARG A 135 8.97 11.81 -20.95
CA ARG A 135 9.72 13.04 -20.81
C ARG A 135 11.23 12.80 -20.92
N LEU A 136 11.98 13.76 -21.48
CA LEU A 136 13.43 13.62 -21.64
C LEU A 136 14.21 13.83 -20.34
N ASP A 137 13.73 14.68 -19.44
CA ASP A 137 14.36 14.97 -18.16
C ASP A 137 13.72 14.17 -17.02
N GLN A 138 13.89 12.85 -17.05
CA GLN A 138 13.33 11.93 -16.03
C GLN A 138 13.75 12.24 -14.59
N ASN A 139 14.86 12.97 -14.39
CA ASN A 139 15.37 13.33 -13.06
C ASN A 139 14.45 14.28 -12.27
N SER A 140 13.50 14.95 -12.92
CA SER A 140 12.50 15.78 -12.22
C SER A 140 11.17 15.05 -12.05
N CYS A 141 11.06 13.78 -12.48
CA CYS A 141 9.95 12.94 -12.08
C CYS A 141 10.11 12.59 -10.61
N GLY A 142 8.98 12.49 -9.91
CA GLY A 142 8.97 11.94 -8.55
C GLY A 142 9.47 10.50 -8.55
N THR A 143 9.62 9.93 -7.36
CA THR A 143 9.75 8.49 -7.22
C THR A 143 8.38 7.87 -7.39
N ALA A 144 8.27 6.78 -8.17
CA ALA A 144 7.00 6.07 -8.32
C ALA A 144 6.48 5.62 -6.96
N SER A 145 5.18 5.82 -6.72
CA SER A 145 4.52 5.21 -5.57
C SER A 145 4.58 3.70 -5.71
N LEU A 146 5.02 3.02 -4.66
CA LEU A 146 4.94 1.55 -4.53
C LEU A 146 3.56 1.10 -4.03
N ALA A 147 2.58 2.01 -3.95
CA ALA A 147 1.22 1.64 -3.57
C ALA A 147 0.71 0.58 -4.56
N PRO A 148 0.30 -0.59 -4.07
CA PRO A 148 -0.31 -1.60 -4.92
C PRO A 148 -1.58 -1.05 -5.55
N ILE A 149 -1.98 -1.66 -6.66
CA ILE A 149 -3.20 -1.33 -7.37
C ILE A 149 -4.06 -2.61 -7.34
N PRO A 150 -5.37 -2.50 -7.04
CA PRO A 150 -6.26 -3.66 -7.05
C PRO A 150 -6.22 -4.33 -8.43
N ASP A 151 -6.30 -5.65 -8.44
CA ASP A 151 -6.54 -6.36 -9.70
C ASP A 151 -7.92 -5.98 -10.21
N LEU A 152 -8.01 -5.56 -11.47
CA LEU A 152 -9.25 -5.05 -12.07
C LEU A 152 -9.64 -5.93 -13.25
N TRP A 153 -10.90 -6.35 -13.26
CA TRP A 153 -11.55 -7.04 -14.37
C TRP A 153 -12.79 -6.28 -14.82
N LEU A 154 -13.02 -6.24 -16.13
CA LEU A 154 -14.27 -5.78 -16.73
C LEU A 154 -15.02 -6.99 -17.29
N ILE A 155 -16.34 -7.02 -17.12
CA ILE A 155 -17.19 -8.18 -17.46
C ILE A 155 -18.36 -7.71 -18.31
N ASP A 156 -18.59 -8.37 -19.44
CA ASP A 156 -19.70 -8.08 -20.35
C ASP A 156 -20.98 -8.87 -20.01
N ALA A 157 -22.07 -8.59 -20.73
CA ALA A 157 -23.36 -9.26 -20.54
C ALA A 157 -23.35 -10.77 -20.82
N HIS A 158 -22.31 -11.30 -21.47
CA HIS A 158 -22.13 -12.71 -21.74
C HIS A 158 -21.27 -13.41 -20.67
N GLY A 159 -20.81 -12.67 -19.65
CA GLY A 159 -19.92 -13.16 -18.61
C GLY A 159 -18.45 -13.22 -19.03
N ARG A 160 -18.12 -12.78 -20.25
CA ARG A 160 -16.72 -12.72 -20.71
C ARG A 160 -16.02 -11.59 -19.99
N ALA A 161 -14.73 -11.78 -19.71
CA ALA A 161 -13.95 -10.84 -18.93
C ALA A 161 -12.65 -10.44 -19.64
N LEU A 162 -12.14 -9.27 -19.30
CA LEU A 162 -10.81 -8.81 -19.69
C LEU A 162 -10.14 -8.02 -18.58
N ARG A 163 -8.81 -7.92 -18.65
CA ARG A 163 -8.00 -7.09 -17.73
C ARG A 163 -7.57 -5.82 -18.44
N PRO A 164 -8.09 -4.64 -18.10
CA PRO A 164 -7.59 -3.41 -18.69
C PRO A 164 -6.18 -3.11 -18.19
N SER A 165 -5.40 -2.45 -19.02
CA SER A 165 -4.15 -1.77 -18.64
C SER A 165 -4.45 -0.30 -18.35
N TYR A 166 -3.62 0.34 -17.53
CA TYR A 166 -3.73 1.77 -17.26
C TYR A 166 -2.85 2.57 -18.23
N PRO A 167 -3.32 3.72 -18.74
CA PRO A 167 -2.43 4.63 -19.43
C PRO A 167 -1.38 5.16 -18.46
N VAL A 168 -0.25 5.63 -18.98
CA VAL A 168 0.80 6.26 -18.16
C VAL A 168 0.89 7.77 -18.43
N ASP A 169 1.37 8.53 -17.44
CA ASP A 169 1.78 9.92 -17.63
C ASP A 169 3.19 10.04 -18.23
N ASP A 170 3.65 11.26 -18.46
CA ASP A 170 4.97 11.52 -19.06
C ASP A 170 6.16 11.11 -18.19
N CYS A 171 5.92 10.78 -16.91
CA CYS A 171 6.87 10.18 -16.00
C CYS A 171 6.80 8.64 -15.95
N GLY A 172 5.80 8.05 -16.60
CA GLY A 172 5.57 6.59 -16.62
C GLY A 172 4.70 6.09 -15.47
N PHE A 173 4.06 6.97 -14.68
CA PHE A 173 3.15 6.55 -13.62
C PHE A 173 1.79 6.16 -14.17
N LEU A 174 1.21 5.12 -13.60
CA LEU A 174 -0.11 4.62 -13.99
C LEU A 174 -1.19 5.65 -13.65
N LYS A 175 -1.97 6.03 -14.65
CA LYS A 175 -3.16 6.86 -14.51
C LYS A 175 -4.34 5.98 -14.09
N ILE A 176 -4.45 5.74 -12.78
CA ILE A 176 -5.51 4.92 -12.17
C ILE A 176 -6.92 5.56 -12.20
N GLY A 177 -7.11 6.65 -12.94
CA GLY A 177 -8.37 7.38 -12.99
C GLY A 177 -9.56 6.52 -13.42
N GLY A 178 -9.34 5.51 -14.28
CA GLY A 178 -10.37 4.55 -14.68
C GLY A 178 -10.86 3.67 -13.54
N LEU A 179 -9.93 3.08 -12.77
CA LEU A 179 -10.24 2.33 -11.55
C LEU A 179 -11.03 3.18 -10.56
N ARG A 180 -10.62 4.44 -10.36
CA ARG A 180 -11.31 5.35 -9.43
C ARG A 180 -12.72 5.75 -9.89
N GLU A 181 -13.05 5.66 -11.17
CA GLU A 181 -14.46 5.79 -11.59
C GLU A 181 -15.25 4.51 -11.32
N ILE A 182 -14.63 3.33 -11.46
CA ILE A 182 -15.27 2.04 -11.15
C ILE A 182 -15.63 1.94 -9.66
N GLU A 183 -14.72 2.33 -8.77
CA GLU A 183 -14.94 2.31 -7.32
C GLU A 183 -16.00 3.33 -6.84
N LYS A 184 -16.46 4.24 -7.71
CA LYS A 184 -17.60 5.13 -7.43
C LYS A 184 -18.94 4.51 -7.83
N LEU A 185 -18.92 3.43 -8.61
CA LEU A 185 -20.13 2.72 -9.00
C LEU A 185 -20.73 2.02 -7.78
N VAL A 186 -21.91 1.44 -7.97
CA VAL A 186 -22.58 0.72 -6.89
C VAL A 186 -21.87 -0.59 -6.69
N GLN A 187 -21.33 -0.82 -5.49
CA GLN A 187 -20.90 -2.15 -5.09
C GLN A 187 -22.16 -3.00 -4.83
N VAL A 188 -22.40 -3.98 -5.70
CA VAL A 188 -23.59 -4.84 -5.64
C VAL A 188 -23.33 -6.17 -4.92
N ASP A 189 -22.05 -6.56 -4.81
CA ASP A 189 -21.66 -7.78 -4.13
C ASP A 189 -20.24 -7.67 -3.53
N ARG A 190 -19.96 -8.53 -2.55
CA ARG A 190 -18.65 -8.73 -1.94
C ARG A 190 -18.49 -10.21 -1.57
N ILE A 191 -17.47 -10.85 -2.13
CA ILE A 191 -17.13 -12.24 -1.85
C ILE A 191 -15.84 -12.27 -1.05
N GLU A 192 -15.83 -13.01 0.06
CA GLU A 192 -14.62 -13.26 0.83
C GLU A 192 -13.95 -14.55 0.36
N HIS A 193 -12.66 -14.44 0.06
CA HIS A 193 -11.78 -15.55 -0.26
C HIS A 193 -10.91 -15.85 0.96
N TYR A 194 -10.71 -17.13 1.27
CA TYR A 194 -10.00 -17.56 2.47
C TYR A 194 -8.70 -18.28 2.13
N VAL A 195 -7.63 -17.90 2.81
CA VAL A 195 -6.29 -18.46 2.61
C VAL A 195 -5.77 -19.03 3.90
N ARG A 196 -4.99 -20.12 3.80
CA ARG A 196 -4.41 -20.76 4.98
C ARG A 196 -2.98 -20.34 5.18
N HIS A 197 -2.70 -19.77 6.34
CA HIS A 197 -1.35 -19.47 6.80
C HIS A 197 -0.68 -20.72 7.40
N THR A 198 0.62 -20.84 7.16
CA THR A 198 1.53 -21.63 8.01
C THR A 198 1.95 -20.79 9.22
N PRO A 199 2.40 -21.40 10.33
CA PRO A 199 2.97 -20.66 11.45
C PRO A 199 4.07 -19.67 11.03
N ASP A 200 4.95 -20.07 10.09
CA ASP A 200 6.03 -19.22 9.59
C ASP A 200 5.50 -18.04 8.78
N SER A 201 4.51 -18.27 7.90
CA SER A 201 3.89 -17.20 7.11
C SER A 201 3.15 -16.20 8.01
N LEU A 202 2.53 -16.65 9.11
CA LEU A 202 1.93 -15.77 10.10
C LEU A 202 2.99 -14.95 10.81
N GLN A 203 4.10 -15.58 11.23
CA GLN A 203 5.20 -14.89 11.89
C GLN A 203 5.86 -13.85 10.99
N GLN A 204 6.01 -14.15 9.70
CA GLN A 204 6.55 -13.21 8.72
C GLN A 204 5.59 -12.03 8.47
N LEU A 205 4.27 -12.29 8.41
CA LEU A 205 3.26 -11.26 8.17
C LEU A 205 3.02 -10.38 9.41
N MET A 206 2.85 -10.99 10.59
CA MET A 206 2.39 -10.34 11.82
C MET A 206 3.51 -10.05 12.82
N GLY A 207 4.72 -10.56 12.60
CA GLY A 207 5.82 -10.46 13.56
C GLY A 207 5.61 -11.27 14.85
N CYS A 208 4.58 -12.12 14.92
CA CYS A 208 4.26 -12.96 16.08
C CYS A 208 3.82 -14.37 15.66
N SER A 209 3.93 -15.35 16.57
CA SER A 209 3.76 -16.77 16.26
C SER A 209 2.49 -17.37 16.89
N PRO A 210 1.86 -18.41 16.31
CA PRO A 210 0.81 -19.19 17.00
C PRO A 210 1.31 -19.84 18.29
N ARG A 211 2.63 -20.03 18.42
CA ARG A 211 3.26 -20.48 19.66
C ARG A 211 3.57 -19.26 20.54
N ARG A 212 2.91 -19.17 21.69
CA ARG A 212 3.21 -18.13 22.68
C ARG A 212 4.63 -18.28 23.22
N VAL A 213 5.42 -17.22 23.12
CA VAL A 213 6.72 -17.09 23.79
C VAL A 213 6.51 -16.33 25.11
N THR A 214 7.12 -16.80 26.19
CA THR A 214 7.10 -16.11 27.49
C THR A 214 8.49 -15.54 27.72
N PRO A 215 8.66 -14.20 27.67
CA PRO A 215 9.98 -13.59 27.78
C PRO A 215 10.63 -13.81 29.15
N GLU A 216 11.95 -13.93 29.17
CA GLU A 216 12.72 -13.95 30.42
C GLU A 216 12.94 -12.52 30.91
N ILE A 217 12.46 -12.22 32.13
CA ILE A 217 12.55 -10.88 32.71
C ILE A 217 13.98 -10.61 33.17
N GLY A 218 14.53 -9.48 32.72
CA GLY A 218 15.85 -9.02 33.10
C GLY A 218 15.85 -7.69 33.82
N SER A 219 16.89 -6.89 33.56
CA SER A 219 17.15 -5.63 34.27
C SER A 219 17.32 -4.43 33.33
N GLN A 220 17.27 -4.65 32.03
CA GLN A 220 17.40 -3.60 31.02
C GLN A 220 16.15 -2.70 31.00
N ARG A 221 16.33 -1.46 30.54
CA ARG A 221 15.24 -0.49 30.37
C ARG A 221 15.04 -0.20 28.90
N LEU A 222 13.78 -0.14 28.49
CA LEU A 222 13.38 0.19 27.13
C LEU A 222 13.65 1.69 26.89
N VAL A 223 14.29 2.04 25.78
CA VAL A 223 14.59 3.44 25.40
C VAL A 223 13.94 3.73 24.05
N ALA A 224 13.01 4.70 24.01
CA ALA A 224 12.14 4.95 22.85
C ALA A 224 12.88 5.09 21.51
N GLU A 225 13.99 5.81 21.49
CA GLU A 225 14.76 6.10 20.27
C GLU A 225 15.52 4.88 19.74
N GLN A 226 15.57 3.79 20.49
CA GLN A 226 16.32 2.58 20.15
C GLN A 226 15.44 1.46 19.62
N TYR A 227 14.10 1.56 19.68
CA TYR A 227 13.23 0.44 19.33
C TYR A 227 12.03 0.87 18.49
N TRP A 228 11.55 -0.06 17.68
CA TRP A 228 10.23 0.00 17.04
C TRP A 228 9.38 -1.16 17.56
N VAL A 229 8.13 -0.87 17.94
CA VAL A 229 7.16 -1.89 18.37
C VAL A 229 6.40 -2.37 17.15
N GLY A 230 6.25 -3.69 17.01
CA GLY A 230 5.45 -4.29 15.94
C GLY A 230 4.03 -3.74 15.91
N SER A 231 3.47 -3.60 14.70
CA SER A 231 2.12 -3.11 14.47
C SER A 231 1.05 -4.20 14.58
N ALA A 232 1.40 -5.41 14.98
CA ALA A 232 0.46 -6.54 15.04
C ALA A 232 0.57 -7.30 16.36
N VAL A 233 -0.52 -7.99 16.70
CA VAL A 233 -0.65 -8.78 17.92
C VAL A 233 -1.18 -10.18 17.63
N CYS A 234 -0.64 -11.18 18.32
CA CYS A 234 -1.16 -12.53 18.38
C CYS A 234 -1.81 -12.73 19.74
N ARG A 235 -3.05 -13.21 19.80
CA ARG A 235 -3.79 -13.39 21.05
C ARG A 235 -3.78 -14.86 21.48
N TYR A 236 -3.76 -15.06 22.80
CA TYR A 236 -3.74 -16.39 23.40
C TYR A 236 -4.62 -16.45 24.65
N THR A 237 -5.23 -17.60 24.87
CA THR A 237 -5.88 -17.98 26.13
C THR A 237 -5.07 -19.06 26.84
N THR A 238 -5.03 -19.00 28.17
CA THR A 238 -4.45 -20.04 29.02
C THR A 238 -5.55 -20.69 29.83
N ASP A 239 -5.75 -22.00 29.65
CA ASP A 239 -6.74 -22.78 30.37
C ASP A 239 -6.25 -23.10 31.81
N PRO A 240 -7.13 -23.52 32.73
CA PRO A 240 -6.76 -23.82 34.11
C PRO A 240 -5.71 -24.94 34.27
N ASP A 241 -5.57 -25.80 33.27
CA ASP A 241 -4.54 -26.85 33.21
C ASP A 241 -3.18 -26.35 32.71
N GLY A 242 -3.10 -25.06 32.35
CA GLY A 242 -1.90 -24.41 31.82
C GLY A 242 -1.72 -24.55 30.31
N SER A 243 -2.65 -25.21 29.59
CA SER A 243 -2.59 -25.27 28.13
C SER A 243 -2.83 -23.89 27.52
N ILE A 244 -2.08 -23.57 26.46
CA ILE A 244 -2.12 -22.27 25.78
C ILE A 244 -2.67 -22.48 24.39
N THR A 245 -3.72 -21.72 24.07
CA THR A 245 -4.39 -21.76 22.76
C THR A 245 -4.24 -20.41 22.08
N PHE A 246 -3.82 -20.43 20.82
CA PHE A 246 -3.84 -19.25 19.95
C PHE A 246 -5.28 -18.95 19.53
N THR A 247 -5.69 -17.68 19.64
CA THR A 247 -7.07 -17.26 19.37
C THR A 247 -7.21 -16.37 18.14
N GLY A 248 -6.09 -16.02 17.49
CA GLY A 248 -6.06 -15.18 16.29
C GLY A 248 -4.98 -14.11 16.37
N ALA A 249 -4.75 -13.43 15.25
CA ALA A 249 -3.83 -12.31 15.13
C ALA A 249 -4.49 -11.14 14.42
N GLU A 250 -4.01 -9.93 14.68
CA GLU A 250 -4.55 -8.70 14.07
C GLU A 250 -3.47 -7.62 13.95
N GLU A 251 -3.47 -6.90 12.83
CA GLU A 251 -2.69 -5.69 12.65
C GLU A 251 -3.48 -4.51 13.21
N LEU A 252 -2.82 -3.78 14.10
CA LEU A 252 -3.35 -2.64 14.82
C LEU A 252 -3.39 -1.42 13.90
N GLN A 253 -4.45 -0.63 14.02
CA GLN A 253 -4.59 0.63 13.28
C GLN A 253 -3.58 1.68 13.76
N ASP A 254 -3.23 1.66 15.05
CA ASP A 254 -2.29 2.56 15.68
C ASP A 254 -1.07 1.80 16.19
N SER A 255 0.11 2.42 16.10
CA SER A 255 1.33 1.84 16.67
C SER A 255 1.30 1.93 18.20
N LEU A 256 1.59 0.80 18.85
CA LEU A 256 1.81 0.72 20.30
C LEU A 256 3.04 1.51 20.79
N GLY A 257 3.92 1.95 19.88
CA GLY A 257 5.24 2.49 20.18
C GLY A 257 5.25 3.60 21.22
N GLN A 258 4.54 4.70 20.98
CA GLN A 258 4.56 5.86 21.90
C GLN A 258 4.07 5.50 23.30
N THR A 259 3.06 4.64 23.40
CA THR A 259 2.49 4.23 24.68
C THR A 259 3.46 3.31 25.44
N PHE A 260 4.09 2.36 24.75
CA PHE A 260 5.01 1.38 25.33
C PHE A 260 6.20 2.01 26.05
N PHE A 261 6.81 3.05 25.45
CA PHE A 261 8.02 3.65 26.00
C PHE A 261 7.78 4.54 27.23
N SER A 262 6.52 4.82 27.56
CA SER A 262 6.12 5.64 28.71
C SER A 262 5.62 4.82 29.91
N LEU A 263 5.56 3.49 29.78
CA LEU A 263 5.00 2.63 30.82
C LEU A 263 5.90 2.61 32.06
N PRO A 264 5.31 2.72 33.28
CA PRO A 264 6.07 2.62 34.51
C PRO A 264 6.45 1.15 34.80
N PRO A 265 7.45 0.90 35.68
CA PRO A 265 7.73 -0.45 36.17
C PRO A 265 6.49 -1.11 36.78
N ALA A 266 6.31 -2.41 36.52
CA ALA A 266 5.21 -3.18 37.08
C ALA A 266 5.29 -3.26 38.60
N THR A 267 4.13 -3.19 39.27
CA THR A 267 4.04 -3.46 40.71
C THR A 267 4.14 -4.97 40.97
N GLU A 268 4.56 -5.34 42.19
CA GLU A 268 4.53 -6.75 42.61
C GLU A 268 3.11 -7.32 42.52
N CYS A 269 2.98 -8.43 41.81
CA CYS A 269 1.71 -9.13 41.61
C CYS A 269 1.98 -10.59 41.27
N SER A 270 1.14 -11.49 41.80
CA SER A 270 1.24 -12.94 41.64
C SER A 270 0.08 -13.58 40.87
N SER A 271 -0.86 -12.77 40.36
CA SER A 271 -1.95 -13.27 39.53
C SER A 271 -1.42 -13.76 38.19
N VAL A 272 -1.80 -14.97 37.78
CA VAL A 272 -1.52 -15.48 36.44
C VAL A 272 -2.57 -14.93 35.48
N ALA A 273 -2.14 -14.48 34.30
CA ALA A 273 -3.03 -14.03 33.24
C ALA A 273 -3.64 -15.24 32.51
N SER A 274 -4.96 -15.23 32.32
CA SER A 274 -5.68 -16.18 31.46
C SER A 274 -5.74 -15.71 30.02
N ARG A 275 -5.53 -14.42 29.75
CA ARG A 275 -5.50 -13.84 28.40
C ARG A 275 -4.24 -13.03 28.21
N THR A 276 -3.55 -13.27 27.10
CA THR A 276 -2.29 -12.59 26.77
C THR A 276 -2.24 -12.25 25.30
N ALA A 277 -1.54 -11.17 24.95
CA ALA A 277 -1.21 -10.79 23.58
C ALA A 277 0.31 -10.79 23.38
N GLY A 278 0.79 -11.33 22.27
CA GLY A 278 2.19 -11.34 21.87
C GLY A 278 2.45 -10.36 20.74
N THR A 279 3.57 -9.66 20.79
CA THR A 279 4.09 -8.80 19.71
C THR A 279 5.62 -8.80 19.77
N THR A 280 6.30 -7.89 19.08
CA THR A 280 7.75 -7.77 19.11
C THR A 280 8.22 -6.33 19.26
N VAL A 281 9.45 -6.16 19.74
CA VAL A 281 10.22 -4.92 19.60
C VAL A 281 11.50 -5.18 18.84
N THR A 282 11.78 -4.34 17.85
CA THR A 282 12.98 -4.45 17.01
C THR A 282 13.90 -3.30 17.33
N LEU A 283 15.19 -3.59 17.56
CA LEU A 283 16.19 -2.56 17.79
C LEU A 283 16.40 -1.73 16.51
N ALA A 284 16.37 -0.41 16.63
CA ALA A 284 16.75 0.53 15.57
C ALA A 284 18.25 0.38 15.29
N GLY A 285 18.61 -0.18 14.13
CA GLY A 285 19.98 -0.56 13.80
C GLY A 285 20.10 -1.18 12.40
N PRO A 286 21.27 -1.78 12.05
CA PRO A 286 21.44 -2.47 10.77
C PRO A 286 20.41 -3.60 10.60
N GLU A 287 20.04 -3.89 9.35
CA GLU A 287 18.83 -4.62 8.92
C GLU A 287 18.68 -6.11 9.36
N ASP A 288 19.49 -6.61 10.31
CA ASP A 288 19.55 -8.04 10.67
C ASP A 288 19.39 -8.33 12.18
N VAL A 289 18.82 -7.42 12.97
CA VAL A 289 18.58 -7.69 14.40
C VAL A 289 17.29 -8.50 14.58
N GLU A 290 17.40 -9.67 15.21
CA GLU A 290 16.25 -10.50 15.55
C GLU A 290 15.31 -9.73 16.50
N PRO A 291 14.00 -9.62 16.17
CA PRO A 291 13.04 -8.93 17.03
C PRO A 291 12.92 -9.61 18.40
N LEU A 292 12.88 -8.81 19.47
CA LEU A 292 12.68 -9.31 20.82
C LEU A 292 11.19 -9.60 21.06
N PRO A 293 10.84 -10.77 21.61
CA PRO A 293 9.46 -11.09 21.92
C PRO A 293 8.91 -10.22 23.05
N VAL A 294 7.66 -9.81 22.89
CA VAL A 294 6.87 -9.10 23.90
C VAL A 294 5.65 -9.92 24.24
N LEU A 295 5.33 -10.02 25.53
CA LEU A 295 4.06 -10.57 26.01
C LEU A 295 3.35 -9.56 26.90
N VAL A 296 2.12 -9.20 26.51
CA VAL A 296 1.22 -8.34 27.27
C VAL A 296 0.18 -9.21 27.96
N GLU A 297 0.05 -9.07 29.27
CA GLU A 297 -1.03 -9.69 30.04
C GLU A 297 -2.28 -8.82 29.94
N ILE A 298 -3.38 -9.36 29.41
CA ILE A 298 -4.64 -8.63 29.23
C ILE A 298 -5.43 -8.58 30.54
N ASP A 299 -5.30 -9.64 31.35
CA ASP A 299 -5.85 -9.75 32.70
C ASP A 299 -4.75 -10.13 33.71
N GLY A 300 -5.14 -10.49 34.93
CA GLY A 300 -4.19 -10.78 36.01
C GLY A 300 -3.37 -9.56 36.41
N CYS A 301 -2.05 -9.65 36.31
CA CYS A 301 -1.14 -8.56 36.71
C CYS A 301 -1.01 -7.44 35.69
N ARG A 302 -1.54 -7.63 34.46
CA ARG A 302 -1.54 -6.61 33.40
C ARG A 302 -0.14 -6.05 33.11
N ARG A 303 0.85 -6.92 33.01
CA ARG A 303 2.24 -6.55 32.73
C ARG A 303 2.54 -6.58 31.24
N VAL A 304 3.51 -5.78 30.83
CA VAL A 304 4.23 -5.91 29.56
C VAL A 304 5.59 -6.52 29.89
N LEU A 305 5.83 -7.70 29.34
CA LEU A 305 7.04 -8.50 29.50
C LEU A 305 7.83 -8.42 28.21
N ILE A 306 9.11 -8.08 28.30
CA ILE A 306 10.02 -7.96 27.16
C ILE A 306 11.32 -8.70 27.54
N GLU A 307 11.86 -9.46 26.60
CA GLU A 307 13.06 -10.28 26.80
C GLU A 307 14.21 -9.45 27.38
N GLU A 308 14.83 -9.90 28.48
CA GLU A 308 15.93 -9.25 29.22
C GLU A 308 15.63 -7.87 29.86
N HIS A 309 14.40 -7.37 29.76
CA HIS A 309 14.01 -6.06 30.29
C HIS A 309 13.22 -6.18 31.60
N ILE A 310 13.16 -5.07 32.34
CA ILE A 310 12.26 -4.95 33.49
C ILE A 310 10.80 -5.07 33.03
N ALA A 311 9.96 -5.76 33.81
CA ALA A 311 8.53 -5.81 33.55
C ALA A 311 7.90 -4.41 33.73
N LEU A 312 7.03 -4.03 32.80
CA LEU A 312 6.32 -2.75 32.80
C LEU A 312 4.84 -2.96 33.11
N GLN A 313 4.17 -1.95 33.67
CA GLN A 313 2.73 -1.98 33.90
C GLN A 313 2.00 -1.55 32.61
N ALA A 314 1.13 -2.40 32.06
CA ALA A 314 0.31 -2.02 30.92
C ALA A 314 -0.68 -0.90 31.30
N SER A 315 -0.81 0.10 30.44
CA SER A 315 -1.84 1.13 30.56
C SER A 315 -3.18 0.64 30.01
N GLU A 316 -4.28 1.32 30.35
CA GLU A 316 -5.59 1.02 29.76
C GLU A 316 -5.59 1.18 28.23
N ASP A 317 -4.81 2.13 27.70
CA ASP A 317 -4.68 2.33 26.25
C ASP A 317 -4.01 1.13 25.56
N VAL A 318 -2.94 0.58 26.17
CA VAL A 318 -2.31 -0.66 25.65
C VAL A 318 -3.31 -1.81 25.72
N LEU A 319 -3.99 -1.98 26.86
CA LEU A 319 -4.96 -3.08 27.04
C LEU A 319 -6.12 -2.99 26.06
N ALA A 320 -6.64 -1.79 25.78
CA ALA A 320 -7.73 -1.58 24.83
C ALA A 320 -7.32 -1.94 23.40
N GLN A 321 -6.07 -1.69 23.02
CA GLN A 321 -5.57 -2.02 21.68
C GLN A 321 -5.30 -3.51 21.49
N VAL A 322 -4.85 -4.22 22.54
CA VAL A 322 -4.44 -5.63 22.42
C VAL A 322 -5.50 -6.64 22.90
N SER A 323 -6.59 -6.18 23.51
CA SER A 323 -7.67 -7.05 24.01
C SER A 323 -8.48 -7.74 22.91
#